data_AF-A0A4V6NLL7-F1
#
_entry.id   AF-A0A4V6NLL7-F1
#
_cell.length_a   1.000
_cell.length_b   1.000
_cell.length_c   1.000
_cell.angle_alpha   90.00
_cell.angle_beta   90.00
_cell.angle_gamma   90.00
#
_symmetry.space_group_name_H-M   'P 1'
#
loop_
_entity.id
_entity.type
_entity.pdbx_description
1 polymer ?
#
loop_
_entity_poly.entity_id
_entity_poly.type
_entity_poly.pdbx_seq_one_letter_code
_entity_poly.pdbx_strand_id
1 'polypeptide(L)'
;MNPSVTSVTAWNPNALRATAVALDDLVDKLDDRMSGLLDDQDVLSEQWKGDAANAAALRVVQERSLGSAIAGALLQIADAYRTGAPIIEGTQMHVLALVRAAEHQSFTVHDNGIVDAANQISALRALLPPGATYDTASLQLERQAAELSVALVDALQ
;
A
#
# COMPACT_ATOMS: atom_id res chain seq x y z
N MET A 1 -3.94 -10.20 -13.52
CA MET A 1 -3.70 -8.98 -14.31
C MET A 1 -2.52 -8.32 -13.64
N ASN A 2 -1.35 -8.29 -14.29
CA ASN A 2 -0.13 -7.79 -13.63
C ASN A 2 -0.15 -6.26 -13.67
N PRO A 3 0.19 -5.58 -12.56
CA PRO A 3 0.29 -4.12 -12.54
C PRO A 3 1.36 -3.65 -13.52
N SER A 4 1.16 -2.46 -14.10
CA SER A 4 2.17 -1.80 -14.91
C SER A 4 3.16 -1.01 -14.05
N VAL A 5 4.32 -0.68 -14.59
CA VAL A 5 5.34 0.13 -13.90
C VAL A 5 4.74 1.46 -13.42
N THR A 6 3.96 2.14 -14.27
CA THR A 6 3.27 3.39 -13.93
C THR A 6 2.25 3.17 -12.81
N SER A 7 1.53 2.04 -12.80
CA SER A 7 0.58 1.70 -11.74
C SER A 7 1.27 1.51 -10.39
N VAL A 8 2.34 0.71 -10.35
CA VAL A 8 3.11 0.45 -9.11
C VAL A 8 3.75 1.73 -8.57
N THR A 9 4.32 2.55 -9.45
CA THR A 9 4.94 3.82 -9.05
C THR A 9 3.93 4.83 -8.53
N ALA A 10 2.66 4.75 -8.93
CA ALA A 10 1.57 5.59 -8.44
C ALA A 10 0.96 5.10 -7.11
N TRP A 11 1.37 3.96 -6.56
CA TRP A 11 0.88 3.49 -5.27
C TRP A 11 1.17 4.48 -4.15
N ASN A 12 0.26 4.58 -3.18
CA ASN A 12 0.38 5.51 -2.06
C ASN A 12 0.31 4.77 -0.71
N PRO A 13 1.44 4.20 -0.23
CA PRO A 13 1.50 3.54 1.08
C PRO A 13 1.08 4.44 2.24
N ASN A 14 1.30 5.76 2.12
CA ASN A 14 0.91 6.71 3.15
C ASN A 14 -0.62 6.85 3.30
N ALA A 15 -1.38 6.61 2.23
CA ALA A 15 -2.84 6.56 2.32
C ALA A 15 -3.33 5.38 3.18
N LEU A 16 -2.64 4.22 3.11
CA LEU A 16 -2.96 3.09 3.98
C LEU A 16 -2.66 3.42 5.44
N ARG A 17 -1.50 4.04 5.72
CA ARG A 17 -1.13 4.48 7.08
C ARG A 17 -2.13 5.50 7.63
N ALA A 18 -2.50 6.50 6.83
CA ALA A 18 -3.48 7.50 7.21
C ALA A 18 -4.85 6.88 7.52
N THR A 19 -5.27 5.89 6.73
CA THR A 19 -6.50 5.13 6.97
C THR A 19 -6.45 4.38 8.30
N ALA A 20 -5.32 3.73 8.63
CA ALA A 20 -5.16 3.04 9.92
C ALA A 20 -5.29 4.01 11.10
N VAL A 21 -4.66 5.18 11.03
CA VAL A 21 -4.78 6.22 12.07
C VAL A 21 -6.22 6.73 12.20
N ALA A 22 -6.89 6.97 11.07
CA ALA A 22 -8.29 7.41 11.09
C ALA A 22 -9.24 6.36 11.70
N LEU A 23 -8.91 5.07 11.57
CA LEU A 23 -9.67 4.00 12.21
C LEU A 23 -9.45 3.96 13.72
N ASP A 24 -8.23 4.21 14.20
CA ASP A 24 -7.94 4.36 15.63
C ASP A 24 -8.75 5.51 16.22
N ASP A 25 -8.74 6.68 15.57
CA ASP A 25 -9.51 7.85 16.00
C ASP A 25 -11.02 7.56 16.07
N LEU A 26 -11.54 6.69 15.19
CA LEU A 26 -12.94 6.27 15.21
C LEU A 26 -13.24 5.32 16.38
N VAL A 27 -12.30 4.44 16.72
CA VAL A 27 -12.40 3.53 17.86
C VAL A 27 -12.41 4.35 19.16
N ASP A 28 -11.49 5.29 19.31
CA ASP A 28 -11.43 6.16 20.49
C ASP A 28 -12.73 6.95 20.69
N LYS A 29 -13.28 7.53 19.61
CA LYS A 29 -14.57 8.23 19.64
C LYS A 29 -15.74 7.32 20.01
N LEU A 30 -15.72 6.06 19.55
CA LEU A 30 -16.75 5.09 19.87
C LEU A 30 -16.68 4.71 21.36
N ASP A 31 -15.48 4.44 21.87
CA ASP A 31 -15.24 4.09 23.28
C ASP A 31 -15.61 5.25 24.23
N ASP A 32 -15.28 6.48 23.87
CA ASP A 32 -15.71 7.69 24.59
C ASP A 32 -17.23 7.79 24.63
N ARG A 33 -17.91 7.54 23.50
CA ARG A 33 -19.37 7.60 23.42
C ARG A 33 -20.04 6.50 24.26
N MET A 34 -19.46 5.30 24.27
CA MET A 34 -19.96 4.18 25.07
C MET A 34 -19.72 4.38 26.58
N SER A 35 -18.60 5.00 26.95
CA SER A 35 -18.31 5.38 28.34
C SER A 35 -19.30 6.44 28.83
N GLY A 36 -19.52 7.50 28.06
CA GLY A 36 -20.50 8.53 28.43
C GLY A 36 -21.93 7.99 28.56
N LEU A 37 -22.31 7.00 27.76
CA LEU A 37 -23.63 6.37 27.86
C LEU A 37 -23.83 5.58 29.16
N LEU A 38 -22.76 5.00 29.72
CA LEU A 38 -22.81 4.36 31.04
C LEU A 38 -22.87 5.40 32.16
N ASP A 39 -22.07 6.45 32.08
CA ASP A 39 -22.08 7.53 33.07
C ASP A 39 -23.49 8.15 33.16
N ASP A 40 -24.12 8.41 32.00
CA ASP A 40 -25.50 8.90 31.92
C ASP A 40 -26.51 7.91 32.53
N GLN A 41 -26.31 6.60 32.30
CA GLN A 41 -27.16 5.56 32.87
C GLN A 41 -27.01 5.45 34.38
N ASP A 42 -25.79 5.56 34.90
CA ASP A 42 -25.51 5.51 36.34
C ASP A 42 -26.19 6.66 37.06
N VAL A 43 -26.05 7.89 36.55
CA VAL A 43 -26.76 9.08 37.06
C VAL A 43 -28.28 8.90 36.99
N LEU A 44 -28.80 8.42 35.86
CA LEU A 44 -30.25 8.18 35.71
C LEU A 44 -30.77 7.14 36.70
N SER A 45 -29.96 6.12 37.00
CA SER A 45 -30.33 5.05 37.91
C SER A 45 -30.55 5.56 39.33
N GLU A 46 -29.93 6.66 39.75
CA GLU A 46 -30.11 7.23 41.09
C GLU A 46 -31.55 7.71 41.32
N GLN A 47 -32.22 8.18 40.26
CA GLN A 47 -33.53 8.84 40.32
C GLN A 47 -34.65 7.98 39.72
N TRP A 48 -34.34 7.08 38.79
CA TRP A 48 -35.30 6.23 38.12
C TRP A 48 -35.13 4.77 38.51
N LYS A 49 -36.17 4.19 39.11
CA LYS A 49 -36.19 2.81 39.61
C LYS A 49 -37.39 2.03 39.06
N GLY A 50 -37.29 0.70 39.12
CA GLY A 50 -38.34 -0.23 38.67
C GLY A 50 -38.00 -0.95 37.36
N ASP A 51 -38.91 -1.77 36.88
CA ASP A 51 -38.66 -2.69 35.74
C ASP A 51 -38.24 -1.96 34.46
N ALA A 52 -38.81 -0.78 34.19
CA ALA A 52 -38.45 0.03 33.03
C ALA A 52 -37.01 0.56 33.11
N ALA A 53 -36.55 0.96 34.31
CA ALA A 53 -35.17 1.39 34.52
C ALA A 53 -34.18 0.21 34.35
N ASN A 54 -34.53 -0.97 34.86
CA ASN A 54 -33.74 -2.19 34.67
C ASN A 54 -33.63 -2.58 33.20
N ALA A 55 -34.73 -2.49 32.43
CA ALA A 55 -34.72 -2.77 31.00
C ALA A 55 -33.83 -1.78 30.23
N ALA A 56 -33.85 -0.49 30.60
CA ALA A 56 -32.97 0.51 30.01
C ALA A 56 -31.48 0.22 30.31
N ALA A 57 -31.15 -0.13 31.55
CA ALA A 57 -29.78 -0.52 31.93
C ALA A 57 -29.29 -1.77 31.17
N LEU A 58 -30.14 -2.78 31.01
CA LEU A 58 -29.81 -3.96 30.19
C LEU A 58 -29.55 -3.58 28.72
N ARG A 59 -30.33 -2.64 28.17
CA ARG A 59 -30.11 -2.17 26.80
C ARG A 59 -28.78 -1.44 26.67
N VAL A 60 -28.42 -0.59 27.63
CA VAL A 60 -27.11 0.09 27.68
C VAL A 60 -25.95 -0.92 27.65
N VAL A 61 -26.01 -1.97 28.47
CA VAL A 61 -24.99 -3.03 28.47
C VAL A 61 -24.91 -3.73 27.13
N GLN A 62 -26.06 -4.01 26.50
CA GLN A 62 -26.11 -4.62 25.18
C GLN A 62 -25.48 -3.72 24.11
N GLU A 63 -25.80 -2.44 24.09
CA GLU A 63 -25.21 -1.46 23.16
C GLU A 63 -23.70 -1.36 23.35
N ARG A 64 -23.20 -1.32 24.60
CA ARG A 64 -21.76 -1.34 24.87
C ARG A 64 -21.09 -2.60 24.34
N SER A 65 -21.72 -3.77 24.50
CA SER A 65 -21.18 -5.01 23.95
C SER A 65 -21.08 -4.97 22.42
N LEU A 66 -22.08 -4.38 21.75
CA LEU A 66 -22.06 -4.20 20.30
C LEU A 66 -21.00 -3.17 19.87
N GLY A 67 -20.90 -2.05 20.59
CA GLY A 67 -19.88 -1.03 20.38
C GLY A 67 -18.47 -1.61 20.50
N SER A 68 -18.21 -2.42 21.52
CA SER A 68 -16.92 -3.10 21.70
C SER A 68 -16.61 -4.08 20.55
N ALA A 69 -17.61 -4.80 20.06
CA ALA A 69 -17.43 -5.69 18.90
C ALA A 69 -17.09 -4.89 17.62
N ILE A 70 -17.74 -3.74 17.41
CA ILE A 70 -17.46 -2.84 16.29
C ILE A 70 -16.04 -2.26 16.42
N ALA A 71 -15.67 -1.77 17.59
CA ALA A 71 -14.32 -1.26 17.88
C ALA A 71 -13.25 -2.32 17.56
N GLY A 72 -13.45 -3.56 18.02
CA GLY A 72 -12.57 -4.68 17.71
C GLY A 72 -12.43 -4.96 16.21
N ALA A 73 -13.54 -4.90 15.45
CA ALA A 73 -13.51 -5.08 14.01
C ALA A 73 -12.76 -3.94 13.29
N LEU A 74 -12.94 -2.68 13.73
CA LEU A 74 -12.22 -1.53 13.18
C LEU A 74 -10.71 -1.64 13.43
N LEU A 75 -10.30 -2.08 14.62
CA LEU A 75 -8.89 -2.32 14.95
C LEU A 75 -8.26 -3.41 14.08
N GLN A 76 -9.00 -4.49 13.77
CA GLN A 76 -8.52 -5.52 12.84
C GLN A 76 -8.31 -4.96 11.43
N ILE A 77 -9.19 -4.08 10.96
CA ILE A 77 -9.03 -3.40 9.67
C ILE A 77 -7.82 -2.46 9.72
N ALA A 78 -7.64 -1.70 10.79
CA ALA A 78 -6.49 -0.83 10.97
C ALA A 78 -5.17 -1.60 10.95
N ASP A 79 -5.12 -2.77 11.60
CA ASP A 79 -3.96 -3.67 11.59
C ASP A 79 -3.65 -4.21 10.18
N ALA A 80 -4.68 -4.58 9.41
CA ALA A 80 -4.51 -4.98 8.01
C ALA A 80 -3.89 -3.85 7.17
N TYR A 81 -4.32 -2.60 7.36
CA TYR A 81 -3.70 -1.44 6.70
C TYR A 81 -2.24 -1.22 7.13
N ARG A 82 -1.93 -1.34 8.42
CA ARG A 82 -0.55 -1.21 8.94
C ARG A 82 0.37 -2.29 8.41
N THR A 83 -0.13 -3.51 8.27
CA THR A 83 0.61 -4.64 7.71
C THR A 83 0.79 -4.51 6.20
N GLY A 84 -0.24 -4.07 5.48
CA GLY A 84 -0.21 -3.90 4.03
C GLY A 84 0.68 -2.74 3.54
N ALA A 85 0.71 -1.63 4.28
CA ALA A 85 1.47 -0.44 3.90
C ALA A 85 2.97 -0.70 3.61
N PRO A 86 3.76 -1.33 4.50
CA PRO A 86 5.18 -1.61 4.24
C PRO A 86 5.40 -2.62 3.13
N ILE A 87 4.45 -3.55 2.89
CA ILE A 87 4.53 -4.51 1.79
C ILE A 87 4.44 -3.77 0.45
N ILE A 88 3.40 -2.94 0.30
CA ILE A 88 3.18 -2.13 -0.90
C ILE A 88 4.35 -1.16 -1.12
N GLU A 89 4.84 -0.52 -0.05
CA GLU A 89 6.00 0.38 -0.13
C GLU A 89 7.27 -0.36 -0.55
N GLY A 90 7.52 -1.55 0.00
CA GLY A 90 8.66 -2.39 -0.38
C GLY A 90 8.65 -2.75 -1.86
N THR A 91 7.51 -3.23 -2.37
CA THR A 91 7.33 -3.54 -3.80
C THR A 91 7.53 -2.30 -4.66
N GLN A 92 6.91 -1.17 -4.28
CA GLN A 92 7.05 0.10 -5.00
C GLN A 92 8.53 0.55 -5.05
N MET A 93 9.23 0.53 -3.92
CA MET A 93 10.65 0.89 -3.85
C MET A 93 11.52 -0.04 -4.69
N HIS A 94 11.23 -1.34 -4.68
CA HIS A 94 11.98 -2.31 -5.48
C HIS A 94 11.84 -2.06 -6.98
N VAL A 95 10.60 -1.88 -7.46
CA VAL A 95 10.32 -1.54 -8.87
C VAL A 95 10.99 -0.20 -9.24
N LEU A 96 10.86 0.83 -8.41
CA LEU A 96 11.51 2.12 -8.63
C LEU A 96 13.04 2.01 -8.70
N ALA A 97 13.65 1.15 -7.87
CA ALA A 97 15.09 0.93 -7.90
C ALA A 97 15.54 0.28 -9.21
N LEU A 98 14.80 -0.73 -9.70
CA LEU A 98 15.08 -1.38 -10.99
C LEU A 98 14.92 -0.41 -12.17
N VAL A 99 13.84 0.37 -12.18
CA VAL A 99 13.59 1.40 -13.21
C VAL A 99 14.75 2.41 -13.23
N ARG A 100 15.11 2.97 -12.07
CA ARG A 100 16.23 3.92 -11.97
C ARG A 100 17.56 3.30 -12.39
N ALA A 101 17.81 2.03 -12.06
CA ALA A 101 19.03 1.34 -12.46
C ALA A 101 19.11 1.15 -13.99
N ALA A 102 17.98 0.85 -14.64
CA ALA A 102 17.89 0.76 -16.10
C ALA A 102 18.06 2.12 -16.77
N GLU A 103 17.38 3.15 -16.26
CA GLU A 103 17.47 4.53 -16.76
C GLU A 103 18.88 5.11 -16.58
N HIS A 104 19.56 4.83 -15.46
CA HIS A 104 20.94 5.26 -15.23
C HIS A 104 21.91 4.63 -16.24
N GLN A 105 21.60 3.42 -16.69
CA GLN A 105 22.32 2.76 -17.77
C GLN A 105 21.88 3.25 -19.16
N SER A 106 20.97 4.22 -19.27
CA SER A 106 20.40 4.73 -20.53
C SER A 106 19.55 3.70 -21.30
N PHE A 107 18.99 2.70 -20.62
CA PHE A 107 17.94 1.86 -21.18
C PHE A 107 16.57 2.55 -21.08
N THR A 108 15.67 2.20 -22.00
CA THR A 108 14.28 2.65 -21.96
C THR A 108 13.42 1.60 -21.27
N VAL A 109 12.66 1.98 -20.24
CA VAL A 109 11.74 1.07 -19.55
C VAL A 109 10.32 1.30 -20.05
N HIS A 110 9.67 0.25 -20.51
CA HIS A 110 8.27 0.26 -20.92
C HIS A 110 7.33 -0.07 -19.76
N ASP A 111 6.07 0.35 -19.88
CA ASP A 111 5.08 0.21 -18.81
C ASP A 111 4.76 -1.25 -18.47
N ASN A 112 4.98 -2.17 -19.39
CA ASN A 112 4.83 -3.62 -19.20
C ASN A 112 6.05 -4.28 -18.52
N GLY A 113 7.06 -3.51 -18.12
CA GLY A 113 8.28 -4.02 -17.49
C GLY A 113 9.37 -4.44 -18.48
N ILE A 114 9.17 -4.29 -19.79
CA ILE A 114 10.21 -4.60 -20.79
C ILE A 114 11.21 -3.44 -20.85
N VAL A 115 12.51 -3.77 -20.88
CA VAL A 115 13.62 -2.83 -20.98
C VAL A 115 14.24 -2.94 -22.38
N ASP A 116 14.46 -1.81 -23.05
CA ASP A 116 14.97 -1.72 -24.42
C ASP A 116 16.35 -1.03 -24.49
N ALA A 117 17.26 -1.62 -25.26
CA ALA A 117 18.61 -1.17 -25.55
C ALA A 117 18.74 -0.29 -26.80
N ALA A 118 17.66 -0.08 -27.57
CA ALA A 118 17.69 0.59 -28.87
C ALA A 118 18.42 1.94 -28.86
N ASN A 119 18.23 2.75 -27.81
CA ASN A 119 18.90 4.04 -27.66
C ASN A 119 20.43 3.88 -27.48
N GLN A 120 20.88 2.92 -26.70
CA GLN A 120 22.31 2.67 -26.50
C GLN A 120 22.96 2.08 -27.76
N ILE A 121 22.30 1.14 -28.43
CA ILE A 121 22.78 0.58 -29.69
C ILE A 121 22.89 1.68 -30.75
N SER A 122 21.95 2.62 -30.78
CA SER A 122 21.98 3.76 -31.69
C SER A 122 23.12 4.74 -31.35
N ALA A 123 23.34 5.04 -30.07
CA ALA A 123 24.45 5.87 -29.61
C ALA A 123 25.82 5.23 -29.90
N LEU A 124 25.94 3.93 -29.67
CA LEU A 124 27.12 3.13 -29.98
C LEU A 124 27.43 3.20 -31.47
N ARG A 125 26.43 2.97 -32.34
CA ARG A 125 26.59 3.08 -33.80
C ARG A 125 27.05 4.48 -34.24
N ALA A 126 26.59 5.54 -33.58
CA ALA A 126 26.95 6.91 -33.92
C ALA A 126 28.38 7.31 -33.50
N LEU A 127 28.93 6.66 -32.46
CA LEU A 127 30.26 6.95 -31.91
C LEU A 127 31.39 6.21 -32.65
N LEU A 128 31.08 5.11 -33.35
CA LEU A 128 32.10 4.30 -34.01
C LEU A 128 32.45 4.81 -35.42
N PRO A 129 33.72 4.65 -35.86
CA PRO A 129 34.13 4.94 -37.23
C PRO A 129 33.37 4.08 -38.26
N PRO A 130 33.17 4.56 -39.50
CA PRO A 130 32.58 3.77 -40.57
C PRO A 130 33.39 2.48 -40.82
N GLY A 131 32.74 1.32 -40.69
CA GLY A 131 33.35 0.00 -40.91
C GLY A 131 33.83 -0.73 -39.65
N ALA A 132 33.70 -0.13 -38.46
CA ALA A 132 33.95 -0.85 -37.21
C ALA A 132 32.80 -1.81 -36.87
N THR A 133 33.13 -3.01 -36.40
CA THR A 133 32.15 -4.01 -35.95
C THR A 133 31.74 -3.73 -34.51
N TYR A 134 30.44 -3.80 -34.25
CA TYR A 134 29.86 -3.52 -32.93
C TYR A 134 28.87 -4.60 -32.46
N ASP A 135 28.77 -5.70 -33.21
CA ASP A 135 27.80 -6.78 -32.99
C ASP A 135 27.92 -7.39 -31.59
N THR A 136 29.14 -7.58 -31.09
CA THR A 136 29.38 -8.12 -29.74
C THR A 136 28.94 -7.17 -28.63
N ALA A 137 29.15 -5.86 -28.83
CA ALA A 137 28.70 -4.84 -27.88
C ALA A 137 27.17 -4.70 -27.90
N SER A 138 26.54 -4.72 -29.08
CA SER A 138 25.08 -4.74 -29.21
C SER A 138 24.47 -5.97 -28.52
N LEU A 139 25.02 -7.16 -28.75
CA LEU A 139 24.54 -8.39 -28.11
C LEU A 139 24.67 -8.34 -26.59
N GLN A 140 25.72 -7.70 -26.06
CA GLN A 140 25.87 -7.51 -24.62
C GLN A 140 24.81 -6.56 -24.06
N LEU A 141 24.52 -5.46 -24.75
CA LEU A 141 23.47 -4.51 -24.36
C LEU A 141 22.08 -5.13 -24.40
N GLU A 142 21.77 -5.91 -25.44
CA GLU A 142 20.51 -6.65 -25.55
C GLU A 142 20.38 -7.69 -24.44
N ARG A 143 21.47 -8.39 -24.10
CA ARG A 143 21.47 -9.34 -22.98
C ARG A 143 21.20 -8.64 -21.65
N GLN A 144 21.84 -7.50 -21.38
CA GLN A 144 21.61 -6.71 -20.17
C GLN A 144 20.18 -6.19 -20.08
N ALA A 145 19.63 -5.69 -21.20
CA ALA A 145 18.24 -5.27 -21.27
C ALA A 145 17.27 -6.43 -21.00
N ALA A 146 17.56 -7.63 -21.52
CA ALA A 146 16.77 -8.83 -21.25
C ALA A 146 16.84 -9.25 -19.77
N GLU A 147 18.01 -9.24 -19.15
CA GLU A 147 18.20 -9.53 -17.73
C GLU A 147 17.39 -8.57 -16.84
N LEU A 148 17.44 -7.26 -17.15
CA LEU A 148 16.64 -6.25 -16.44
C LEU A 148 15.14 -6.41 -16.69
N SER A 149 14.74 -6.80 -17.90
CA SER A 149 13.34 -7.07 -18.23
C SER A 149 12.78 -8.23 -17.41
N VAL A 150 13.55 -9.32 -17.25
CA VAL A 150 13.15 -10.46 -16.40
C VAL A 150 12.97 -10.00 -14.95
N ALA A 151 13.96 -9.30 -14.40
CA ALA A 151 13.88 -8.79 -13.03
C ALA A 151 12.69 -7.86 -12.80
N LEU A 152 12.39 -6.98 -13.76
CA LEU A 152 11.29 -6.03 -13.65
C LEU A 152 9.93 -6.71 -13.83
N VAL A 153 9.80 -7.66 -14.76
CA VAL A 153 8.57 -8.46 -14.93
C VAL A 153 8.31 -9.32 -13.70
N ASP A 154 9.33 -9.93 -13.10
CA ASP A 154 9.21 -10.70 -11.86
C ASP A 154 8.80 -9.80 -10.69
N ALA A 155 9.35 -8.58 -10.60
CA ALA A 155 8.96 -7.60 -9.58
C ALA A 155 7.50 -7.09 -9.73
N LEU A 156 6.88 -7.28 -10.90
CA LEU A 156 5.49 -6.93 -11.16
C LEU A 156 4.51 -8.11 -10.94
N GLN A 157 4.98 -9.28 -10.52
CA GLN A 157 4.15 -10.45 -10.17
C GLN A 157 3.78 -10.46 -8.68
#